data_AF-A0A4Z0NY05-F1
#
_entry.id   AF-A0A4Z0NY05-F1
#
_cell.length_a   1.000
_cell.length_b   1.000
_cell.length_c   1.000
_cell.angle_alpha   90.00
_cell.angle_beta   90.00
_cell.angle_gamma   90.00
#
_symmetry.space_group_name_H-M   'P 1'
#
loop_
_entity.id
_entity.type
_entity.pdbx_description
1 polymer ?
#
loop_
_entity_poly.entity_id
_entity_poly.type
_entity_poly.pdbx_seq_one_letter_code
_entity_poly.pdbx_strand_id
1 'polypeptide(L)'
;MFVSYCHANAVQQAKLQVHLAQLKRDEVEAWFDGEMEAGDKLNTEISRKLRAADIFVALMSPEYIASRWCQMEYKRAMGRRARGFMRVVVVVVRPCAWKDTGASDLKVLPRDGRPVSDWRSMDHAFADVAEGIKGTVKAVRARPPGTAPSRPAETTRSAAAPAPKKRPAPAKGGRKAPAKVGAGATTAKGKRLARSRAAG
;
A
#
# COMPACT_ATOMS: atom_id res chain seq x y z
N MET A 1 -9.73 -11.72 -2.44
CA MET A 1 -10.02 -10.37 -1.90
C MET A 1 -8.70 -9.72 -1.49
N PHE A 2 -8.60 -8.41 -1.69
CA PHE A 2 -7.44 -7.58 -1.33
C PHE A 2 -7.86 -6.56 -0.26
N VAL A 3 -7.13 -6.44 0.84
CA VAL A 3 -7.40 -5.49 1.93
C VAL A 3 -6.23 -4.52 2.07
N SER A 4 -6.46 -3.28 1.65
CA SER A 4 -5.51 -2.17 1.68
C SER A 4 -5.69 -1.36 2.97
N TYR A 5 -4.60 -1.12 3.68
CA TYR A 5 -4.57 -0.31 4.90
C TYR A 5 -3.22 0.39 5.05
N CYS A 6 -3.13 1.39 5.92
CA CYS A 6 -1.86 1.97 6.36
C CYS A 6 -1.49 1.41 7.74
N HIS A 7 -0.21 1.36 8.11
CA HIS A 7 0.26 0.81 9.39
C HIS A 7 -0.48 1.40 10.62
N ALA A 8 -0.86 2.68 10.60
CA ALA A 8 -1.69 3.33 11.63
C ALA A 8 -3.10 2.72 11.85
N ASN A 9 -3.54 1.80 10.98
CA ASN A 9 -4.80 1.07 11.05
C ASN A 9 -4.60 -0.45 11.28
N ALA A 10 -3.41 -0.89 11.73
CA ALA A 10 -3.08 -2.30 11.93
C ALA A 10 -4.00 -3.01 12.95
N VAL A 11 -4.38 -2.34 14.05
CA VAL A 11 -5.32 -2.89 15.04
C VAL A 11 -6.68 -3.17 14.40
N GLN A 12 -7.15 -2.26 13.56
CA GLN A 12 -8.40 -2.36 12.81
C GLN A 12 -8.34 -3.45 11.73
N GLN A 13 -7.20 -3.61 11.07
CA GLN A 13 -6.96 -4.73 10.15
C GLN A 13 -7.01 -6.08 10.90
N ALA A 14 -6.32 -6.21 12.03
CA ALA A 14 -6.27 -7.45 12.79
C ALA A 14 -7.66 -7.83 13.32
N LYS A 15 -8.43 -6.84 13.79
CA LYS A 15 -9.81 -7.04 14.24
C LYS A 15 -10.73 -7.46 13.10
N LEU A 16 -10.65 -6.81 11.93
CA LEU A 16 -11.39 -7.23 10.73
C LEU A 16 -10.98 -8.65 10.28
N GLN A 17 -9.70 -9.00 10.35
CA GLN A 17 -9.21 -10.33 10.00
C GLN A 17 -9.83 -11.45 10.85
N VAL A 18 -10.13 -11.18 12.13
CA VAL A 18 -10.87 -12.10 13.01
C VAL A 18 -12.35 -12.20 12.61
N HIS A 19 -13.02 -11.06 12.37
CA HIS A 19 -14.43 -11.06 11.96
C HIS A 19 -14.67 -11.69 10.58
N LEU A 20 -13.67 -11.69 9.69
CA LEU A 20 -13.71 -12.38 8.40
C LEU A 20 -13.43 -13.90 8.47
N ALA A 21 -13.24 -14.48 9.66
CA ALA A 21 -12.83 -15.89 9.81
C ALA A 21 -13.83 -16.90 9.20
N GLN A 22 -15.13 -16.60 9.14
CA GLN A 22 -16.07 -17.48 8.45
C GLN A 22 -15.90 -17.43 6.93
N LEU A 23 -15.77 -16.23 6.33
CA LEU A 23 -15.56 -16.11 4.89
C LEU A 23 -14.26 -16.79 4.43
N LYS A 24 -13.24 -16.85 5.28
CA LYS A 24 -12.02 -17.64 5.02
C LYS A 24 -12.29 -19.15 4.96
N ARG A 25 -13.25 -19.68 5.74
CA ARG A 25 -13.72 -21.07 5.65
C ARG A 25 -14.61 -21.29 4.43
N ASP A 26 -15.42 -20.29 4.07
CA ASP A 26 -16.25 -20.27 2.85
C ASP A 26 -15.41 -20.05 1.55
N GLU A 27 -14.13 -20.45 1.54
CA GLU A 27 -13.16 -20.34 0.43
C GLU A 27 -12.94 -18.92 -0.13
N VAL A 28 -13.01 -17.87 0.69
CA VAL A 28 -12.60 -16.52 0.29
C VAL A 28 -11.16 -16.26 0.69
N GLU A 29 -10.23 -16.36 -0.27
CA GLU A 29 -8.85 -15.87 -0.06
C GLU A 29 -8.90 -14.37 0.28
N ALA A 30 -8.39 -14.01 1.45
CA ALA A 30 -8.27 -12.62 1.89
C ALA A 30 -6.78 -12.30 2.10
N TRP A 31 -6.20 -11.58 1.14
CA TRP A 31 -4.84 -11.06 1.21
C TRP A 31 -4.87 -9.67 1.84
N PHE A 32 -3.98 -9.42 2.81
CA PHE A 32 -3.85 -8.17 3.54
C PHE A 32 -2.45 -7.60 3.29
N ASP A 33 -2.36 -6.29 3.10
CA ASP A 33 -1.13 -5.61 2.72
C ASP A 33 -0.15 -5.43 3.90
N GLY A 34 0.64 -6.48 4.16
CA GLY A 34 1.61 -6.50 5.26
C GLY A 34 2.80 -5.58 5.01
N GLU A 35 2.88 -4.51 5.80
CA GLU A 35 4.05 -3.63 6.00
C GLU A 35 4.88 -3.28 4.75
N MET A 36 4.34 -2.42 3.90
CA MET A 36 5.14 -1.72 2.89
C MET A 36 6.09 -0.68 3.54
N GLU A 37 7.39 -0.97 3.54
CA GLU A 37 8.41 0.06 3.74
C GLU A 37 8.43 1.08 2.59
N ALA A 38 8.80 2.32 2.91
CA ALA A 38 8.65 3.46 1.99
C ALA A 38 9.80 3.57 0.97
N GLY A 39 9.78 2.75 -0.09
CA GLY A 39 10.74 2.89 -1.20
C GLY A 39 10.33 2.23 -2.51
N ASP A 40 9.92 0.95 -2.46
CA ASP A 40 9.88 0.11 -3.65
C ASP A 40 8.60 0.22 -4.50
N LYS A 41 8.79 0.42 -5.81
CA LYS A 41 7.75 0.52 -6.86
C LYS A 41 6.70 -0.59 -6.75
N LEU A 42 5.54 -0.27 -6.14
CA LEU A 42 4.46 -1.18 -5.70
C LEU A 42 4.71 -2.65 -6.05
N ASN A 43 5.40 -3.33 -5.12
CA ASN A 43 6.00 -4.65 -5.28
C ASN A 43 5.18 -5.57 -6.21
N THR A 44 5.87 -6.25 -7.13
CA THR A 44 5.29 -7.17 -8.12
C THR A 44 4.29 -8.16 -7.51
N GLU A 45 4.52 -8.60 -6.27
CA GLU A 45 3.58 -9.37 -5.43
C GLU A 45 2.24 -8.65 -5.21
N ILE A 46 2.29 -7.45 -4.62
CA ILE A 46 1.13 -6.61 -4.30
C ILE A 46 0.37 -6.26 -5.59
N SER A 47 1.11 -5.83 -6.62
CA SER A 47 0.60 -5.59 -7.96
C SER A 47 -0.05 -6.83 -8.59
N ARG A 48 0.40 -8.06 -8.27
CA ARG A 48 -0.18 -9.34 -8.71
C ARG A 48 -1.45 -9.67 -7.94
N LYS A 49 -1.43 -9.61 -6.60
CA LYS A 49 -2.60 -9.85 -5.73
C LYS A 49 -3.74 -8.88 -6.03
N LEU A 50 -3.43 -7.60 -6.25
CA LEU A 50 -4.41 -6.58 -6.68
C LEU A 50 -4.98 -6.83 -8.09
N ARG A 51 -4.19 -7.41 -9.01
CA ARG A 51 -4.68 -7.85 -10.34
C ARG A 51 -5.55 -9.11 -10.26
N ALA A 52 -5.29 -9.99 -9.30
CA ALA A 52 -6.02 -11.24 -9.12
C ALA A 52 -7.39 -11.04 -8.42
N ALA A 53 -7.49 -10.10 -7.48
CA ALA A 53 -8.68 -9.94 -6.64
C ALA A 53 -9.92 -9.37 -7.36
N ASP A 54 -11.09 -9.93 -7.05
CA ASP A 54 -12.42 -9.47 -7.48
C ASP A 54 -13.07 -8.47 -6.51
N ILE A 55 -12.51 -8.32 -5.30
CA ILE A 55 -12.96 -7.40 -4.25
C ILE A 55 -11.74 -6.71 -3.64
N PHE A 56 -11.78 -5.37 -3.60
CA PHE A 56 -10.88 -4.50 -2.84
C PHE A 56 -11.60 -3.98 -1.61
N VAL A 57 -10.92 -3.93 -0.46
CA VAL A 57 -11.40 -3.31 0.78
C VAL A 57 -10.39 -2.25 1.21
N ALA A 58 -10.83 -1.01 1.37
CA ALA A 58 -9.99 0.11 1.83
C ALA A 58 -10.29 0.44 3.29
N LEU A 59 -9.30 0.36 4.20
CA LEU A 59 -9.45 0.79 5.59
C LEU A 59 -9.14 2.29 5.73
N MET A 60 -10.13 3.14 5.46
CA MET A 60 -9.95 4.58 5.36
C MET A 60 -9.89 5.30 6.72
N SER A 61 -8.82 6.05 6.90
CA SER A 61 -8.54 7.01 7.98
C SER A 61 -7.82 8.23 7.38
N PRO A 62 -7.53 9.31 8.14
CA PRO A 62 -6.76 10.44 7.64
C PRO A 62 -5.39 10.04 7.05
N GLU A 63 -4.70 9.09 7.68
CA GLU A 63 -3.38 8.59 7.26
C GLU A 63 -3.46 7.69 6.03
N TYR A 64 -4.56 6.95 5.83
CA TYR A 64 -4.82 6.21 4.59
C TYR A 64 -5.03 7.18 3.41
N ILE A 65 -5.67 8.32 3.65
CA ILE A 65 -5.85 9.38 2.65
C ILE A 65 -4.52 10.08 2.35
N ALA A 66 -3.72 10.39 3.38
CA ALA A 66 -2.40 10.99 3.23
C ALA A 66 -1.33 10.04 2.63
N SER A 67 -1.50 8.72 2.76
CA SER A 67 -0.54 7.73 2.28
C SER A 67 -0.51 7.63 0.75
N ARG A 68 0.57 8.13 0.15
CA ARG A 68 0.87 8.03 -1.30
C ARG A 68 0.75 6.59 -1.83
N TRP A 69 1.10 5.59 -1.02
CA TRP A 69 0.99 4.18 -1.37
C TRP A 69 -0.47 3.74 -1.48
N CYS A 70 -1.23 3.93 -0.41
CA CYS A 70 -2.66 3.62 -0.35
C CYS A 70 -3.44 4.33 -1.47
N GLN A 71 -3.12 5.59 -1.78
CA GLN A 71 -3.74 6.33 -2.89
C GLN A 71 -3.41 5.73 -4.27
N MET A 72 -2.19 5.22 -4.48
CA MET A 72 -1.87 4.54 -5.73
C MET A 72 -2.61 3.19 -5.87
N GLU A 73 -2.75 2.43 -4.79
CA GLU A 73 -3.54 1.20 -4.78
C GLU A 73 -5.01 1.44 -5.06
N TYR A 74 -5.62 2.35 -4.30
CA TYR A 74 -7.01 2.71 -4.41
C TYR A 74 -7.35 3.25 -5.80
N LYS A 75 -6.48 4.07 -6.41
CA LYS A 75 -6.63 4.52 -7.80
C LYS A 75 -6.57 3.37 -8.81
N ARG A 76 -5.73 2.35 -8.60
CA ARG A 76 -5.70 1.12 -9.43
C ARG A 76 -6.97 0.28 -9.25
N ALA A 77 -7.47 0.16 -8.02
CA ALA A 77 -8.70 -0.56 -7.70
C ALA A 77 -9.94 0.12 -8.31
N MET A 78 -10.05 1.44 -8.20
CA MET A 78 -11.12 2.24 -8.83
C MET A 78 -11.08 2.15 -10.36
N GLY A 79 -9.88 2.19 -10.96
CA GLY A 79 -9.71 1.96 -12.41
C GLY A 79 -10.11 0.55 -12.87
N ARG A 80 -10.03 -0.47 -12.00
CA ARG A 80 -10.57 -1.82 -12.24
C ARG A 80 -12.08 -1.90 -12.03
N ARG A 81 -12.63 -1.21 -11.02
CA ARG A 81 -14.08 -1.08 -10.77
C ARG A 81 -14.80 -0.46 -11.97
N ALA A 82 -14.30 0.66 -12.48
CA ALA A 82 -14.88 1.36 -13.62
C ALA A 82 -14.95 0.50 -14.90
N ARG A 83 -14.14 -0.57 -14.97
CA ARG A 83 -14.10 -1.57 -16.06
C ARG A 83 -14.81 -2.88 -15.70
N GLY A 84 -15.53 -2.96 -14.57
CA GLY A 84 -16.24 -4.17 -14.14
C GLY A 84 -15.36 -5.34 -13.65
N PHE A 85 -14.03 -5.18 -13.57
CA PHE A 85 -13.12 -6.25 -13.17
C PHE A 85 -13.16 -6.57 -11.67
N MET A 86 -13.58 -5.64 -10.81
CA MET A 86 -13.68 -5.86 -9.36
C MET A 86 -14.74 -4.97 -8.70
N ARG A 87 -15.18 -5.34 -7.49
CA ARG A 87 -15.92 -4.45 -6.58
C ARG A 87 -14.93 -3.73 -5.65
N VAL A 88 -15.29 -2.53 -5.23
CA VAL A 88 -14.56 -1.78 -4.19
C VAL A 88 -15.52 -1.54 -3.03
N VAL A 89 -15.04 -1.84 -1.82
CA VAL A 89 -15.72 -1.60 -0.55
C VAL A 89 -14.84 -0.65 0.26
N VAL A 90 -15.45 0.40 0.82
CA VAL A 90 -14.76 1.35 1.70
C VAL A 90 -15.17 1.05 3.13
N VAL A 91 -14.21 0.85 4.02
CA VAL A 91 -14.42 0.69 5.46
C VAL A 91 -13.86 1.93 6.14
N VAL A 92 -14.74 2.82 6.60
CA VAL A 92 -14.36 4.03 7.32
C VAL A 92 -13.98 3.64 8.75
N VAL A 93 -12.69 3.64 9.07
CA VAL A 93 -12.23 3.23 10.41
C VAL A 93 -12.14 4.40 11.39
N ARG A 94 -11.95 5.63 10.88
CA ARG A 94 -11.97 6.89 11.64
C ARG A 94 -12.56 8.03 10.78
N PRO A 95 -13.10 9.11 11.38
CA PRO A 95 -13.51 10.31 10.65
C PRO A 95 -12.42 10.81 9.71
N CYS A 96 -12.76 10.98 8.44
CA CYS A 96 -11.84 11.39 7.39
C CYS A 96 -12.60 11.89 6.15
N ALA A 97 -11.89 12.56 5.23
CA ALA A 97 -12.40 13.10 3.96
C ALA A 97 -12.71 12.01 2.90
N TRP A 98 -13.31 10.87 3.30
CA TRP A 98 -13.53 9.73 2.41
C TRP A 98 -14.46 10.07 1.25
N LYS A 99 -15.43 10.96 1.45
CA LYS A 99 -16.38 11.43 0.41
C LYS A 99 -15.65 12.05 -0.78
N ASP A 100 -14.57 12.79 -0.51
CA ASP A 100 -13.78 13.52 -1.49
C ASP A 100 -12.81 12.60 -2.27
N THR A 101 -12.66 11.33 -1.85
CA THR A 101 -11.89 10.30 -2.58
C THR A 101 -12.64 9.70 -3.77
N GLY A 102 -13.81 10.23 -4.13
CA GLY A 102 -14.71 9.61 -5.11
C GLY A 102 -15.32 8.30 -4.62
N ALA A 103 -15.46 8.12 -3.30
CA ALA A 103 -16.07 6.94 -2.69
C ALA A 103 -17.60 7.00 -2.59
N SER A 104 -18.22 8.13 -2.96
CA SER A 104 -19.65 8.40 -2.77
C SER A 104 -20.59 7.50 -3.59
N ASP A 105 -20.09 6.80 -4.61
CA ASP A 105 -20.83 5.81 -5.41
C ASP A 105 -20.45 4.34 -5.09
N LEU A 106 -19.78 4.12 -3.94
CA LEU A 106 -19.27 2.82 -3.51
C LEU A 106 -20.12 2.21 -2.39
N LYS A 107 -19.89 0.92 -2.13
CA LYS A 107 -20.38 0.29 -0.91
C LYS A 107 -19.50 0.73 0.25
N VAL A 108 -19.99 1.71 1.01
CA VAL A 108 -19.36 2.17 2.25
C VAL A 108 -19.86 1.34 3.44
N LEU A 109 -18.97 1.07 4.38
CA LEU A 109 -19.13 0.33 5.63
C LEU A 109 -18.30 1.01 6.75
N PRO A 110 -18.59 0.80 8.05
CA PRO A 110 -19.86 0.30 8.59
C PRO A 110 -21.08 1.09 8.06
N ARG A 111 -22.29 0.61 8.36
CA ARG A 111 -23.55 1.17 7.86
C ARG A 111 -23.58 2.70 7.90
N ASP A 112 -24.11 3.27 6.82
CA ASP A 112 -24.24 4.72 6.58
C ASP A 112 -22.91 5.50 6.59
N GLY A 113 -21.77 4.79 6.51
CA GLY A 113 -20.43 5.36 6.56
C GLY A 113 -20.00 5.81 7.95
N ARG A 114 -20.70 5.37 9.02
CA ARG A 114 -20.36 5.69 10.41
C ARG A 114 -18.99 5.09 10.78
N PRO A 115 -17.97 5.91 11.07
CA PRO A 115 -16.62 5.43 11.35
C PRO A 115 -16.56 4.41 12.49
N VAL A 116 -15.70 3.39 12.39
CA VAL A 116 -15.53 2.34 13.42
C VAL A 116 -15.23 2.93 14.81
N SER A 117 -14.44 4.01 14.90
CA SER A 117 -14.16 4.74 16.15
C SER A 117 -15.40 5.27 16.87
N ASP A 118 -16.49 5.49 16.14
CA ASP A 118 -17.67 6.19 16.64
C ASP A 118 -18.72 5.20 17.15
N TRP A 119 -18.44 3.89 17.10
CA TRP A 119 -19.26 2.83 17.66
C TRP A 119 -18.87 2.55 19.11
N ARG A 120 -19.87 2.27 19.97
CA ARG A 120 -19.66 1.87 21.39
C ARG A 120 -18.85 0.57 21.54
N SER A 121 -18.77 -0.25 20.49
CA SER A 121 -17.99 -1.48 20.44
C SER A 121 -17.40 -1.67 19.05
N MET A 122 -16.08 -1.86 19.02
CA MET A 122 -15.33 -2.16 17.79
C MET A 122 -15.75 -3.52 17.19
N ASP A 123 -16.19 -4.47 18.01
CA ASP A 123 -16.71 -5.76 17.53
C ASP A 123 -18.06 -5.64 16.83
N HIS A 124 -18.99 -4.83 17.33
CA HIS A 124 -20.25 -4.58 16.63
C HIS A 124 -20.03 -3.84 15.31
N ALA A 125 -19.07 -2.91 15.25
CA ALA A 125 -18.69 -2.24 14.02
C ALA A 125 -18.13 -3.23 12.98
N PHE A 126 -17.20 -4.10 13.37
CA PHE A 126 -16.62 -5.09 12.44
C PHE A 126 -17.56 -6.24 12.08
N ALA A 127 -18.55 -6.57 12.92
CA ALA A 127 -19.62 -7.50 12.54
C ALA A 127 -20.49 -6.96 11.39
N ASP A 128 -20.90 -5.68 11.44
CA ASP A 128 -21.64 -5.04 10.32
C ASP A 128 -20.77 -4.93 9.05
N VAL A 129 -19.48 -4.61 9.21
CA VAL A 129 -18.50 -4.63 8.10
C VAL A 129 -18.39 -6.03 7.49
N ALA A 130 -18.30 -7.08 8.31
CA ALA A 130 -18.17 -8.47 7.84
C ALA A 130 -19.41 -8.95 7.10
N GLU A 131 -20.63 -8.65 7.57
CA GLU A 131 -21.85 -8.98 6.83
C GLU A 131 -21.98 -8.15 5.53
N GLY A 132 -21.54 -6.89 5.54
CA GLY A 132 -21.47 -6.06 4.33
C GLY A 132 -20.48 -6.60 3.28
N ILE A 133 -19.34 -7.13 3.72
CA ILE A 133 -18.37 -7.82 2.85
C ILE A 133 -18.94 -9.16 2.37
N LYS A 134 -19.60 -9.94 3.22
CA LYS A 134 -20.29 -11.19 2.87
C LYS A 134 -21.39 -11.00 1.82
N GLY A 135 -22.17 -9.92 1.92
CA GLY A 135 -23.11 -9.49 0.87
C GLY A 135 -22.40 -9.17 -0.45
N THR A 136 -21.23 -8.54 -0.38
CA THR A 136 -20.39 -8.24 -1.57
C THR A 136 -19.81 -9.52 -2.19
N VAL A 137 -19.37 -10.48 -1.38
CA VAL A 137 -18.91 -11.81 -1.83
C VAL A 137 -20.04 -12.55 -2.55
N LYS A 138 -21.25 -12.58 -1.99
CA LYS A 138 -22.43 -13.16 -2.64
C LYS A 138 -22.71 -12.50 -4.00
N ALA A 139 -22.69 -11.17 -4.07
CA ALA A 139 -22.91 -10.43 -5.31
C ALA A 139 -21.83 -10.66 -6.38
N VAL A 140 -20.59 -11.00 -5.99
CA VAL A 140 -19.53 -11.40 -6.93
C VAL A 140 -19.72 -12.84 -7.39
N ARG A 141 -19.99 -13.78 -6.47
CA ARG A 141 -20.24 -15.21 -6.79
C ARG A 141 -21.50 -15.43 -7.64
N ALA A 142 -22.51 -14.57 -7.51
CA ALA A 142 -23.74 -14.64 -8.29
C ALA A 142 -23.63 -14.04 -9.72
N ARG A 143 -22.50 -13.44 -10.10
CA ARG A 143 -22.33 -12.88 -11.45
C ARG A 143 -22.08 -14.00 -12.47
N PRO A 144 -22.85 -14.11 -13.58
CA PRO A 144 -22.64 -15.16 -14.58
C PRO A 144 -21.24 -15.11 -15.20
N PRO A 145 -20.56 -16.28 -15.38
CA PRO A 145 -19.31 -16.35 -16.12
C PRO A 145 -19.55 -15.84 -17.56
N GLY A 146 -18.71 -14.90 -18.00
CA GLY A 146 -18.85 -14.22 -19.30
C GLY A 146 -19.31 -12.75 -19.24
N THR A 147 -19.86 -12.27 -18.12
CA THR A 147 -20.21 -10.83 -17.95
C THR A 147 -19.09 -9.98 -17.33
N ALA A 148 -17.94 -10.58 -17.03
CA ALA A 148 -16.70 -9.83 -16.87
C ALA A 148 -16.09 -9.56 -18.26
N PRO A 149 -15.47 -8.39 -18.51
CA PRO A 149 -14.55 -8.28 -19.64
C PRO A 149 -13.46 -9.34 -19.46
N SER A 150 -12.90 -9.84 -20.56
CA SER A 150 -11.82 -10.82 -20.50
C SER A 150 -10.66 -10.25 -19.67
N ARG A 151 -10.37 -10.91 -18.53
CA ARG A 151 -9.19 -10.56 -17.72
C ARG A 151 -7.99 -10.71 -18.66
N PRO A 152 -7.17 -9.65 -18.87
CA PRO A 152 -6.07 -9.73 -19.82
C PRO A 152 -5.21 -10.93 -19.46
N ALA A 153 -5.11 -11.87 -20.39
CA ALA A 153 -4.44 -13.14 -20.16
C ALA A 153 -3.01 -12.88 -19.73
N GLU A 154 -2.50 -13.72 -18.83
CA GLU A 154 -1.11 -13.64 -18.41
C GLU A 154 -0.23 -14.14 -19.56
N THR A 155 0.10 -13.24 -20.48
CA THR A 155 0.99 -13.55 -21.61
C THR A 155 2.30 -14.02 -21.03
N THR A 156 2.54 -15.33 -21.12
CA THR A 156 3.76 -16.02 -20.69
C THR A 156 4.92 -15.56 -21.56
N ARG A 157 5.43 -14.37 -21.25
CA ARG A 157 6.57 -13.75 -21.91
C ARG A 157 7.85 -14.48 -21.47
N SER A 158 8.02 -15.68 -22.02
CA SER A 158 9.15 -16.56 -21.80
C SER A 158 10.44 -15.75 -21.94
N ALA A 159 11.33 -15.90 -20.96
CA ALA A 159 12.50 -15.03 -20.80
C ALA A 159 13.61 -15.40 -21.79
N ALA A 160 13.42 -15.06 -23.06
CA ALA A 160 14.50 -15.03 -24.04
C ALA A 160 15.54 -13.98 -23.58
N ALA A 161 16.62 -14.45 -22.98
CA ALA A 161 17.66 -13.59 -22.40
C ALA A 161 18.39 -12.79 -23.50
N PRO A 162 18.53 -11.47 -23.37
CA PRO A 162 19.31 -10.68 -24.32
C PRO A 162 20.81 -10.96 -24.12
N ALA A 163 21.49 -11.38 -25.20
CA ALA A 163 22.92 -11.65 -25.19
C ALA A 163 23.75 -10.40 -24.81
N PRO A 164 24.90 -10.57 -24.11
CA PRO A 164 25.69 -9.44 -23.60
C PRO A 164 26.35 -8.64 -24.74
N LYS A 165 25.97 -7.36 -24.86
CA LYS A 165 26.64 -6.43 -25.78
C LYS A 165 28.03 -6.05 -25.23
N LYS A 166 29.07 -6.24 -26.05
CA LYS A 166 30.47 -5.92 -25.70
C LYS A 166 30.64 -4.42 -25.42
N ARG A 167 31.38 -4.07 -24.37
CA ARG A 167 31.83 -2.68 -24.12
C ARG A 167 32.88 -2.27 -25.15
N PRO A 168 32.84 -1.05 -25.71
CA PRO A 168 34.00 -0.43 -26.34
C PRO A 168 35.12 -0.21 -25.32
N ALA A 169 36.38 -0.27 -25.78
CA ALA A 169 37.54 0.02 -24.95
C ALA A 169 37.87 1.53 -24.94
N PRO A 170 38.38 2.10 -23.83
CA PRO A 170 38.92 3.46 -23.82
C PRO A 170 40.27 3.52 -24.54
N ALA A 171 40.48 4.56 -25.35
CA ALA A 171 41.76 4.80 -26.03
C ALA A 171 42.87 5.23 -25.05
N LYS A 172 44.12 4.94 -25.40
CA LYS A 172 45.33 5.39 -24.67
C LYS A 172 45.94 6.62 -25.35
N GLY A 173 46.42 7.59 -24.57
CA GLY A 173 47.31 8.65 -25.07
C GLY A 173 47.60 9.75 -24.05
N GLY A 174 48.87 10.18 -23.94
CA GLY A 174 49.26 11.41 -23.22
C GLY A 174 49.78 11.24 -21.79
N ARG A 175 51.07 10.94 -21.62
CA ARG A 175 51.81 11.22 -20.36
C ARG A 175 52.39 12.64 -20.41
N LYS A 176 52.33 13.39 -19.30
CA LYS A 176 53.48 14.15 -18.77
C LYS A 176 53.27 14.60 -17.32
N ALA A 177 54.37 14.67 -16.59
CA ALA A 177 54.58 15.12 -15.21
C ALA A 177 56.12 15.35 -15.05
N PRO A 178 56.69 15.79 -13.91
CA PRO A 178 56.06 16.23 -12.65
C PRO A 178 56.60 17.58 -12.12
N ALA A 179 56.14 18.02 -10.95
CA ALA A 179 56.90 18.90 -10.04
C ALA A 179 56.56 18.61 -8.57
N LYS A 180 57.53 18.80 -7.66
CA LYS A 180 57.35 18.87 -6.19
C LYS A 180 56.91 20.30 -5.82
N VAL A 181 56.64 20.78 -4.59
CA VAL A 181 57.07 20.53 -3.19
C VAL A 181 55.91 21.04 -2.29
N GLY A 182 55.66 20.66 -1.03
CA GLY A 182 56.33 19.76 -0.09
C GLY A 182 55.57 19.70 1.25
N ALA A 183 56.23 19.33 2.34
CA ALA A 183 55.62 19.10 3.64
C ALA A 183 55.58 20.34 4.56
N GLY A 184 54.61 20.38 5.47
CA GLY A 184 54.51 21.39 6.52
C GLY A 184 53.58 20.94 7.65
N ALA A 185 54.15 20.40 8.73
CA ALA A 185 53.42 20.04 9.93
C ALA A 185 53.74 21.05 11.05
N THR A 186 52.77 21.38 11.91
CA THR A 186 53.03 21.75 13.31
C THR A 186 51.73 21.79 14.14
N THR A 187 51.90 21.73 15.46
CA THR A 187 50.84 21.56 16.48
C THR A 187 50.56 22.89 17.20
N ALA A 188 49.31 23.15 17.61
CA ALA A 188 48.97 24.21 18.58
C ALA A 188 47.88 23.73 19.57
N LYS A 189 47.83 24.29 20.80
CA LYS A 189 47.10 23.72 21.95
C LYS A 189 46.70 24.76 23.02
N GLY A 190 45.49 24.64 23.58
CA GLY A 190 44.94 25.50 24.67
C GLY A 190 44.11 26.69 24.16
N LYS A 191 43.25 27.38 24.94
CA LYS A 191 42.78 27.32 26.36
C LYS A 191 41.25 27.51 26.34
N ARG A 192 40.34 26.98 27.19
CA ARG A 192 40.24 26.70 28.66
C ARG A 192 39.47 27.78 29.46
N LEU A 193 38.19 27.48 29.80
CA LEU A 193 37.31 28.06 30.86
C LEU A 193 36.87 29.55 30.68
N ALA A 194 35.78 30.06 31.27
CA ALA A 194 34.72 29.53 32.19
C ALA A 194 33.31 30.11 31.78
N ARG A 195 32.26 30.43 32.57
CA ARG A 195 31.81 30.42 34.01
C ARG A 195 30.25 30.51 33.94
N SER A 196 29.42 29.52 34.33
CA SER A 196 28.89 29.16 35.68
C SER A 196 27.73 30.02 36.27
N ARG A 197 26.65 29.33 36.76
CA ARG A 197 25.53 29.82 37.62
C ARG A 197 24.53 30.81 36.96
N ALA A 198 23.29 30.98 37.42
CA ALA A 198 22.48 30.36 38.51
C ALA A 198 21.06 30.04 37.94
N ALA A 199 20.29 29.03 38.34
CA ALA A 199 19.68 28.75 39.65
C ALA A 199 18.69 29.85 40.12
N GLY A 200 17.40 29.51 40.13
CA GLY A 200 16.24 30.30 40.53
C GLY A 200 15.00 29.42 40.42
#